data_AF-A0A7V6SX67-F1
#
_entry.id   AF-A0A7V6SX67-F1
#
_cell.length_a   1.000
_cell.length_b   1.000
_cell.length_c   1.000
_cell.angle_alpha   90.00
_cell.angle_beta   90.00
_cell.angle_gamma   90.00
#
_symmetry.space_group_name_H-M   'P 1'
#
loop_
_entity.id
_entity.type
_entity.pdbx_description
1 polymer ?
#
loop_
_entity_poly.entity_id
_entity_poly.type
_entity_poly.pdbx_seq_one_letter_code
_entity_poly.pdbx_strand_id
1 'polypeptide(L)' 'MNIKEILYLLIVPFSIWVVSALKIEHFFKKNHTMQIIVFYLFLSLGISYLVVNFIYDFYEVSRIIK' A
#
# COMPACT_ATOMS: atom_id res chain seq x y z
N MET A 1 13.45 -1.23 -16.15
CA MET A 1 12.44 -1.19 -15.07
C MET A 1 12.04 -2.61 -14.75
N ASN A 2 12.24 -3.03 -13.50
CA ASN A 2 11.75 -4.32 -13.03
C ASN A 2 10.21 -4.28 -13.00
N ILE A 3 9.53 -5.42 -13.24
CA ILE A 3 8.06 -5.51 -13.18
C ILE A 3 7.55 -5.01 -11.81
N LYS A 4 8.30 -5.30 -10.72
CA LYS A 4 7.99 -4.78 -9.39
C LYS A 4 7.96 -3.25 -9.34
N GLU A 5 8.88 -2.57 -10.01
CA GLU A 5 8.95 -1.10 -9.99
C GLU A 5 7.74 -0.48 -10.70
N ILE A 6 7.31 -1.06 -11.82
CA ILE A 6 6.09 -0.65 -12.53
C ILE A 6 4.87 -0.83 -11.63
N LEU A 7 4.79 -1.97 -10.93
CA LEU A 7 3.71 -2.23 -9.99
C LEU A 7 3.70 -1.21 -8.84
N TYR A 8 4.85 -0.88 -8.25
CA TYR A 8 4.91 0.14 -7.19
C TYR A 8 4.45 1.52 -7.69
N LEU A 9 4.82 1.92 -8.92
CA LEU A 9 4.42 3.21 -9.48
C LEU A 9 2.89 3.34 -9.62
N LEU A 10 2.20 2.23 -9.89
CA LEU A 10 0.74 2.20 -9.97
C LEU A 10 0.09 2.00 -8.60
N ILE A 11 0.56 1.05 -7.80
CA ILE A 11 -0.13 0.61 -6.58
C ILE A 11 0.01 1.61 -5.43
N VAL A 12 1.12 2.36 -5.35
CA VAL A 12 1.32 3.36 -4.28
C VAL A 12 0.24 4.45 -4.27
N PRO A 13 -0.04 5.15 -5.39
CA PRO A 13 -1.09 6.18 -5.40
C PRO A 13 -2.48 5.58 -5.13
N PHE A 14 -2.79 4.38 -5.64
CA PHE A 14 -4.03 3.68 -5.30
C PHE A 14 -4.13 3.35 -3.82
N SER A 15 -3.04 2.91 -3.19
CA SER A 15 -3.03 2.58 -1.76
C SER A 15 -3.26 3.82 -0.91
N ILE A 16 -2.61 4.94 -1.24
CA ILE A 16 -2.86 6.23 -0.56
C ILE A 16 -4.33 6.63 -0.69
N TRP A 17 -4.89 6.52 -1.89
CA TRP A 17 -6.30 6.84 -2.13
C TRP A 17 -7.25 5.95 -1.33
N VAL A 18 -7.02 4.64 -1.29
CA VAL A 18 -7.85 3.69 -0.52
C VAL A 18 -7.73 3.95 0.98
N VAL A 19 -6.52 4.18 1.49
CA VAL A 19 -6.32 4.44 2.92
C VAL A 19 -6.99 5.75 3.33
N SER A 20 -7.01 6.77 2.46
CA SER A 20 -7.70 8.05 2.69
C SER A 20 -9.22 7.92 2.88
N ALA A 21 -9.83 6.82 2.42
CA ALA A 21 -11.26 6.56 2.64
C ALA A 21 -11.57 6.03 4.06
N LEU A 22 -10.56 5.61 4.81
CA LEU A 22 -10.72 5.11 6.18
C LEU A 22 -10.80 6.27 7.17
N LYS A 23 -11.67 6.17 8.17
CA LYS A 23 -11.76 7.17 9.26
C LYS A 23 -10.73 6.89 10.36
N ILE A 24 -9.45 6.89 9.99
CA ILE A 24 -8.37 6.44 10.88
C ILE A 24 -8.21 7.36 12.09
N GLU A 25 -8.57 8.64 11.93
CA GLU A 25 -8.47 9.67 12.97
C GLU A 25 -9.22 9.29 14.23
N HIS A 26 -10.28 8.47 14.13
CA HIS A 26 -11.09 8.02 15.26
C HIS A 26 -10.36 7.00 16.16
N PHE A 27 -9.35 6.31 15.64
CA PHE A 27 -8.54 5.37 16.43
C PHE A 27 -7.45 6.06 17.25
N PHE A 28 -7.13 7.32 16.95
CA PHE A 28 -6.07 8.07 17.62
C PHE A 28 -6.61 8.99 18.72
N LYS A 29 -5.78 9.25 19.73
CA LYS A 29 -6.06 10.24 20.75
C LYS A 29 -6.18 11.64 20.11
N LYS A 30 -7.04 12.49 20.68
CA LYS A 30 -7.21 13.88 20.22
C LYS A 30 -5.87 14.63 20.25
N ASN A 31 -5.65 15.51 19.27
CA ASN A 31 -4.46 16.37 19.13
C ASN A 31 -3.15 15.66 18.72
N HIS A 32 -3.21 14.44 18.18
CA HIS A 32 -2.05 13.69 17.70
C HIS A 32 -1.90 13.71 16.16
N THR A 33 -2.07 14.88 15.53
CA THR A 33 -2.08 15.03 14.06
C THR A 33 -0.85 14.45 13.38
N MET A 34 0.35 14.67 13.92
CA MET A 34 1.59 14.14 13.32
C MET A 34 1.63 12.60 13.34
N GLN A 35 1.14 11.97 14.40
CA GLN A 35 1.10 10.51 14.51
C GLN A 35 0.11 9.92 13.51
N ILE A 36 -1.04 10.60 13.32
CA ILE A 36 -2.04 10.21 12.33
C ILE A 36 -1.43 10.26 10.92
N ILE A 37 -0.74 11.35 10.56
CA ILE A 37 -0.11 11.50 9.23
C ILE A 37 0.95 10.43 9.00
N VAL A 38 1.85 10.21 9.96
CA VAL A 38 2.89 9.18 9.86
C VAL A 38 2.26 7.79 9.72
N PHE A 39 1.19 7.52 10.47
CA PHE A 39 0.46 6.27 10.36
C PHE A 39 -0.20 6.10 8.98
N TYR A 40 -0.83 7.14 8.44
CA TYR A 40 -1.38 7.13 7.07
C TYR A 40 -0.31 6.76 6.04
N LEU A 41 0.87 7.36 6.14
CA LEU A 41 1.98 7.08 5.24
C LEU A 41 2.45 5.62 5.37
N PHE A 42 2.69 5.15 6.60
CA PHE A 42 3.14 3.78 6.85
C PHE A 42 2.11 2.74 6.43
N LEU A 43 0.83 2.98 6.71
CA LEU A 43 -0.25 2.09 6.30
C LEU A 43 -0.36 2.02 4.77
N SER A 44 -0.26 3.17 4.09
CA SER A 44 -0.29 3.23 2.63
C SER A 44 0.88 2.48 2.00
N LEU A 45 2.09 2.65 2.53
CA LEU A 45 3.28 1.94 2.05
C LEU A 45 3.22 0.43 2.36
N GLY A 46 2.72 0.05 3.54
CA GLY A 46 2.52 -1.34 3.92
C GLY A 46 1.52 -2.06 3.03
N ILE A 47 0.37 -1.44 2.78
CA ILE A 47 -0.64 -1.97 1.83
C ILE A 47 -0.05 -2.06 0.42
N SER A 48 0.70 -1.04 -0.01
CA SER A 48 1.34 -1.06 -1.33
C SER A 48 2.29 -2.25 -1.47
N TYR A 49 3.13 -2.49 -0.47
CA TYR A 49 4.05 -3.64 -0.45
C TYR A 49 3.30 -4.97 -0.51
N LEU A 50 2.24 -5.13 0.29
CA LEU A 50 1.45 -6.36 0.32
C LEU A 50 0.80 -6.64 -1.03
N VAL A 51 0.16 -5.62 -1.64
CA VAL A 51 -0.52 -5.76 -2.93
C VAL A 51 0.47 -6.01 -4.07
N VAL A 52 1.59 -5.28 -4.10
CA VAL A 52 2.62 -5.49 -5.15
C VAL A 52 3.22 -6.87 -5.06
N ASN A 53 3.58 -7.35 -3.87
CA ASN A 53 4.13 -8.71 -3.74
C ASN A 53 3.07 -9.77 -4.06
N PHE A 54 1.83 -9.61 -3.63
CA PHE A 54 0.75 -10.51 -4.01
C PHE A 54 0.61 -10.65 -5.54
N ILE A 55 0.58 -9.53 -6.27
CA ILE A 55 0.48 -9.53 -7.74
C ILE A 55 1.74 -10.15 -8.35
N TYR A 56 2.92 -9.84 -7.82
CA TYR A 56 4.17 -10.37 -8.34
C TYR A 56 4.31 -11.88 -8.13
N ASP A 57 3.97 -12.37 -6.94
CA ASP A 57 4.01 -13.79 -6.61
C ASP A 57 3.03 -14.57 -7.50
N PHE A 58 1.83 -14.01 -7.72
CA PHE A 58 0.87 -14.57 -8.66
C PHE A 58 1.42 -14.62 -10.11
N TYR A 59 2.11 -13.56 -10.54
CA TYR A 59 2.77 -13.51 -11.84
C TYR A 59 3.89 -14.57 -11.96
N GLU A 60 4.71 -14.75 -10.92
CA GLU A 60 5.76 -15.78 -10.93
C GLU A 60 5.20 -17.20 -10.97
N VAL A 61 4.20 -17.51 -10.16
CA VAL A 61 3.53 -18.82 -10.18
C VAL A 61 2.91 -19.10 -11.54
N SER A 62 2.23 -18.11 -12.12
CA SER A 62 1.62 -18.24 -13.46
C SER A 62 2.64 -18.44 -14.57
N ARG A 63 3.86 -17.90 -14.41
CA ARG A 63 4.97 -18.10 -15.36
C ARG A 63 5.60 -19.48 -15.22
N ILE A 64 5.65 -20.06 -14.02
CA ILE A 64 6.14 -21.43 -13.78
C ILE A 64 5.19 -22.47 -14.40
N ILE A 65 3.88 -22.18 -14.44
CA ILE A 65 2.86 -23.07 -15.01
C ILE A 65 2.86 -23.04 -16.56
N LYS A 66 3.60 -22.11 -17.18
CA LYS A 66 3.82 -22.03 -18.64
C LYS A 66 5.05 -22.81 -19.07
#